data_AF-A0A3D4HK23-F1
#
_entry.id   AF-A0A3D4HK23-F1
#
_cell.length_a   1.000
_cell.length_b   1.000
_cell.length_c   1.000
_cell.angle_alpha   90.00
_cell.angle_beta   90.00
_cell.angle_gamma   90.00
#
_symmetry.space_group_name_H-M   'P 1'
#
loop_
_entity.id
_entity.type
_entity.pdbx_description
1 polymer ?
#
loop_
_entity_poly.entity_id
_entity_poly.type
_entity_poly.pdbx_seq_one_letter_code
_entity_poly.pdbx_strand_id
1 'polypeptide(L)'
;MPFFYCAGIGSHVGQYFEGLSASLLASHISLLVEGNPLMADRAGNETAPPPACLSIRDIRNGYSVTIPDRAAVFFNYMTLAKTPAEIMKEMKQVAEDACKRTVEQIRGSASRLGLPTDVPRPRVVTFEEFASGTDMALGGGAKARVRELVRSMDPALDDRQRSLSVVTEMLGWAPPAGPLVIVGFLPPYYPHRQNDGQSQGDLRMRGVADRVIEVARRDHGISMSSREFFAGICDLSYMGFQGSAMDMLCMASNTPGWGSVYRVALRELMGLDIPVLNLGPSGKDPHRPTERLCLSYSLEVFPVLLREAVVSLGLSQPDFDTLKGS
;
A
#
# COMPACT_ATOMS: atom_id res chain seq x y z
N MET A 1 -1.11 -0.10 0.81
CA MET A 1 -0.43 -1.29 1.40
C MET A 1 -1.35 -2.50 1.30
N PRO A 2 -1.02 -3.55 0.52
CA PRO A 2 -1.83 -4.76 0.50
C PRO A 2 -1.83 -5.46 1.87
N PHE A 3 -2.99 -5.96 2.29
CA PHE A 3 -3.14 -6.74 3.51
C PHE A 3 -3.87 -8.05 3.28
N PHE A 4 -3.68 -8.95 4.24
CA PHE A 4 -4.34 -10.22 4.35
C PHE A 4 -4.86 -10.37 5.77
N TYR A 5 -6.18 -10.54 5.92
CA TYR A 5 -6.80 -10.92 7.18
C TYR A 5 -7.15 -12.41 7.13
N CYS A 6 -6.51 -13.19 7.98
CA CYS A 6 -6.67 -14.63 8.08
C CYS A 6 -7.67 -14.95 9.20
N ALA A 7 -8.80 -15.54 8.86
CA ALA A 7 -9.74 -16.17 9.78
C ALA A 7 -9.57 -17.70 9.68
N GLY A 8 -9.02 -18.29 10.73
CA GLY A 8 -8.78 -19.73 10.88
C GLY A 8 -9.91 -20.43 11.65
N ILE A 9 -9.55 -21.55 12.28
CA ILE A 9 -10.44 -22.32 13.15
C ILE A 9 -9.74 -22.49 14.48
N GLY A 10 -10.29 -21.90 15.54
CA GLY A 10 -9.78 -22.08 16.89
C GLY A 10 -10.09 -23.49 17.40
N SER A 11 -9.10 -24.13 18.00
CA SER A 11 -9.27 -25.38 18.75
C SER A 11 -8.37 -25.35 20.00
N HIS A 12 -8.65 -26.20 20.98
CA HIS A 12 -7.77 -26.37 22.12
C HIS A 12 -6.39 -26.87 21.65
N VAL A 13 -5.28 -26.44 22.26
CA VAL A 13 -3.93 -26.79 21.74
C VAL A 13 -3.68 -28.30 21.70
N GLY A 14 -4.30 -29.06 22.61
CA GLY A 14 -4.24 -30.53 22.63
C GLY A 14 -4.99 -31.21 21.48
N GLN A 15 -5.86 -30.47 20.80
CA GLN A 15 -6.63 -30.88 19.62
C GLN A 15 -6.15 -30.10 18.39
N TYR A 16 -4.83 -30.05 18.20
CA TYR A 16 -4.22 -29.15 17.21
C TYR A 16 -4.80 -29.34 15.79
N PHE A 17 -5.05 -30.60 15.40
CA PHE A 17 -5.48 -30.98 14.07
C PHE A 17 -7.00 -30.88 13.81
N GLU A 18 -7.76 -30.46 14.83
CA GLU A 18 -9.17 -30.06 14.70
C GLU A 18 -9.30 -28.57 14.30
N GLY A 19 -8.21 -27.80 14.39
CA GLY A 19 -8.17 -26.37 14.08
C GLY A 19 -7.30 -26.00 12.87
N LEU A 20 -7.31 -24.71 12.52
CA LEU A 20 -6.44 -24.10 11.52
C LEU A 20 -5.88 -22.81 12.08
N SER A 21 -4.56 -22.77 12.28
CA SER A 21 -3.87 -21.60 12.80
C SER A 21 -3.85 -20.45 11.79
N ALA A 22 -4.49 -19.33 12.12
CA ALA A 22 -4.42 -18.12 11.34
C ALA A 22 -2.99 -17.54 11.30
N SER A 23 -2.22 -17.72 12.38
CA SER A 23 -0.80 -17.32 12.42
C SER A 23 0.05 -18.12 11.45
N LEU A 24 -0.21 -19.42 11.30
CA LEU A 24 0.48 -20.25 10.30
C LEU A 24 0.15 -19.77 8.88
N LEU A 25 -1.12 -19.48 8.62
CA LEU A 25 -1.57 -18.96 7.33
C LEU A 25 -0.91 -17.62 6.98
N ALA A 26 -0.91 -16.66 7.92
CA ALA A 26 -0.22 -15.39 7.76
C ALA A 26 1.30 -15.56 7.55
N SER A 27 1.92 -16.57 8.18
CA SER A 27 3.34 -16.87 7.99
C SER A 27 3.65 -17.37 6.58
N HIS A 28 2.81 -18.26 6.02
CA HIS A 28 2.97 -18.70 4.64
C HIS A 28 2.78 -17.55 3.63
N ILE A 29 1.87 -16.63 3.90
CA ILE A 29 1.71 -15.39 3.12
C ILE A 29 3.00 -14.56 3.19
N SER A 30 3.53 -14.34 4.41
CA SER A 30 4.77 -13.59 4.60
C SER A 30 5.94 -14.21 3.81
N LEU A 31 6.10 -15.54 3.84
CA LEU A 31 7.15 -16.23 3.10
C LEU A 31 7.02 -16.13 1.57
N LEU A 32 5.82 -15.85 1.05
CA LEU A 32 5.59 -15.69 -0.39
C LEU A 32 5.82 -14.25 -0.89
N VAL A 33 5.67 -13.25 -0.02
CA VAL A 33 5.65 -11.83 -0.39
C VAL A 33 6.92 -11.10 0.05
N GLU A 34 7.39 -11.36 1.28
CA GLU A 34 8.54 -10.66 1.88
C GLU A 34 9.78 -10.76 0.98
N GLY A 35 10.28 -9.61 0.54
CA GLY A 35 11.51 -9.54 -0.24
C GLY A 35 11.44 -10.22 -1.62
N ASN A 36 10.25 -10.55 -2.12
CA ASN A 36 10.10 -11.28 -3.37
C ASN A 36 10.46 -10.39 -4.60
N PRO A 37 11.57 -10.67 -5.32
CA PRO A 37 12.01 -9.82 -6.42
C PRO A 37 11.11 -9.89 -7.66
N LEU A 38 10.28 -10.94 -7.79
CA LEU A 38 9.31 -11.05 -8.88
C LEU A 38 8.12 -10.10 -8.71
N MET A 39 7.91 -9.62 -7.48
CA MET A 39 6.87 -8.65 -7.14
C MET A 39 7.40 -7.21 -7.19
N ALA A 40 8.70 -6.99 -7.37
CA ALA A 40 9.26 -5.65 -7.54
C ALA A 40 8.70 -5.00 -8.81
N ASP A 41 8.05 -3.85 -8.65
CA ASP A 41 7.45 -3.12 -9.76
C ASP A 41 8.51 -2.38 -10.59
N ARG A 42 8.23 -2.16 -11.88
CA ARG A 42 9.18 -1.61 -12.86
C ARG A 42 8.50 -0.61 -13.78
N ALA A 43 9.19 0.50 -14.04
CA ALA A 43 8.79 1.49 -15.02
C ALA A 43 10.04 2.00 -15.74
N GLY A 44 10.13 1.81 -17.06
CA GLY A 44 11.33 2.14 -17.84
C GLY A 44 12.57 1.41 -17.31
N ASN A 45 13.59 2.16 -16.91
CA ASN A 45 14.83 1.66 -16.31
C ASN A 45 14.81 1.65 -14.77
N GLU A 46 13.72 2.08 -14.13
CA GLU A 46 13.58 2.10 -12.68
C GLU A 46 12.95 0.80 -12.17
N THR A 47 13.38 0.39 -10.98
CA THR A 47 12.87 -0.80 -10.30
C THR A 47 12.66 -0.46 -8.83
N ALA A 48 11.44 -0.68 -8.35
CA ALA A 48 11.09 -0.51 -6.95
C ALA A 48 11.76 -1.60 -6.09
N PRO A 49 11.95 -1.37 -4.78
CA PRO A 49 12.27 -2.46 -3.87
C PRO A 49 11.14 -3.51 -3.88
N PRO A 50 11.45 -4.78 -3.58
CA PRO A 50 10.41 -5.78 -3.40
C PRO A 50 9.50 -5.43 -2.20
N PRO A 51 8.31 -6.04 -2.11
CA PRO A 51 7.42 -5.82 -0.97
C PRO A 51 8.11 -6.14 0.37
N ALA A 52 7.82 -5.33 1.38
CA ALA A 52 8.36 -5.48 2.73
C ALA A 52 7.23 -5.54 3.76
N CYS A 53 7.26 -6.55 4.61
CA CYS A 53 6.30 -6.81 5.67
C CYS A 53 6.47 -5.75 6.74
N LEU A 54 5.42 -4.96 6.93
CA LEU A 54 5.42 -3.91 7.95
C LEU A 54 4.82 -4.42 9.27
N SER A 55 3.96 -5.43 9.20
CA SER A 55 3.40 -6.06 10.38
C SER A 55 2.87 -7.45 10.04
N ILE A 56 3.16 -8.39 10.93
CA ILE A 56 2.49 -9.68 11.03
C ILE A 56 2.12 -9.89 12.49
N ARG A 57 0.85 -10.15 12.77
CA ARG A 57 0.38 -10.42 14.13
C ARG A 57 -0.90 -11.24 14.13
N ASP A 58 -1.06 -12.04 15.17
CA ASP A 58 -2.37 -12.56 15.55
C ASP A 58 -3.25 -11.45 16.16
N ILE A 59 -4.57 -11.67 16.15
CA ILE A 59 -5.56 -10.73 16.66
C ILE A 59 -6.31 -11.41 17.80
N ARG A 60 -5.96 -11.07 19.05
CA ARG A 60 -6.62 -11.57 20.26
C ARG A 60 -6.68 -10.50 21.35
N ASN A 61 -7.69 -10.60 22.22
CA ASN A 61 -7.87 -9.67 23.35
C ASN A 61 -7.11 -10.10 24.63
N GLY A 62 -6.56 -11.31 24.66
CA GLY A 62 -5.86 -11.85 25.83
C GLY A 62 -5.27 -13.25 25.59
N TYR A 63 -4.61 -13.79 26.62
CA TYR A 63 -4.06 -15.15 26.57
C TYR A 63 -5.19 -16.20 26.48
N SER A 64 -4.94 -17.25 25.69
CA SER A 64 -5.84 -18.40 25.54
C SER A 64 -5.03 -19.66 25.24
N VAL A 65 -5.52 -20.82 25.69
CA VAL A 65 -4.99 -22.17 25.37
C VAL A 65 -5.66 -22.71 24.10
N THR A 66 -5.90 -21.83 23.14
CA THR A 66 -6.47 -22.16 21.84
C THR A 66 -5.52 -21.73 20.74
N ILE A 67 -5.53 -22.46 19.62
CA ILE A 67 -4.84 -22.03 18.41
C ILE A 67 -5.39 -20.65 17.98
N PRO A 68 -4.54 -19.69 17.59
CA PRO A 68 -4.99 -18.40 17.08
C PRO A 68 -5.87 -18.58 15.85
N ASP A 69 -7.11 -18.09 15.93
CA ASP A 69 -8.12 -18.15 14.87
C ASP A 69 -8.17 -16.86 14.04
N ARG A 70 -7.43 -15.81 14.43
CA ARG A 70 -7.34 -14.55 13.69
C ARG A 70 -5.91 -14.05 13.62
N ALA A 71 -5.50 -13.60 12.44
CA ALA A 71 -4.23 -12.94 12.21
C ALA A 71 -4.32 -11.97 11.04
N ALA A 72 -3.46 -10.97 11.02
CA ALA A 72 -3.32 -10.07 9.89
C ALA A 72 -1.85 -9.87 9.55
N VAL A 73 -1.59 -9.70 8.26
CA VAL A 73 -0.28 -9.33 7.72
C VAL A 73 -0.46 -8.29 6.62
N PHE A 74 0.42 -7.30 6.56
CA PHE A 74 0.40 -6.31 5.48
C PHE A 74 1.80 -5.82 5.11
N PHE A 75 1.91 -5.35 3.87
CA PHE A 75 3.19 -5.04 3.24
C PHE A 75 3.21 -3.60 2.73
N ASN A 76 4.38 -2.97 2.84
CA ASN A 76 4.73 -1.89 1.95
C ASN A 76 4.90 -2.48 0.54
N TYR A 77 4.24 -1.87 -0.44
CA TYR A 77 4.37 -2.26 -1.84
C TYR A 77 4.50 -0.98 -2.65
N MET A 78 5.73 -0.68 -3.06
CA MET A 78 6.04 0.50 -3.87
C MET A 78 5.69 0.22 -5.32
N THR A 79 4.71 0.94 -5.84
CA THR A 79 4.29 0.86 -7.25
C THR A 79 4.94 1.97 -8.05
N LEU A 80 5.37 1.65 -9.27
CA LEU A 80 5.85 2.60 -10.29
C LEU A 80 4.92 2.61 -11.50
N ALA A 81 4.31 1.48 -11.83
CA ALA A 81 3.42 1.31 -12.99
C ALA A 81 2.23 0.38 -12.71
N LYS A 82 2.37 -0.61 -11.81
CA LYS A 82 1.29 -1.54 -11.47
C LYS A 82 0.07 -0.79 -10.94
N THR A 83 -1.08 -1.19 -11.46
CA THR A 83 -2.38 -0.72 -11.02
C THR A 83 -2.83 -1.44 -9.73
N PRO A 84 -3.72 -0.81 -8.93
CA PRO A 84 -4.42 -1.47 -7.84
C PRO A 84 -5.05 -2.82 -8.20
N ALA A 85 -5.64 -2.94 -9.39
CA ALA A 85 -6.29 -4.17 -9.83
C ALA A 85 -5.27 -5.30 -10.08
N GLU A 86 -4.11 -4.98 -10.67
CA GLU A 86 -3.02 -5.95 -10.85
C GLU A 86 -2.46 -6.41 -9.51
N ILE A 87 -2.25 -5.49 -8.57
CA ILE A 87 -1.82 -5.83 -7.20
C ILE A 87 -2.84 -6.72 -6.51
N MET A 88 -4.13 -6.40 -6.59
CA MET A 88 -5.19 -7.24 -6.00
C MET A 88 -5.20 -8.66 -6.58
N LYS A 89 -5.00 -8.81 -7.90
CA LYS A 89 -4.90 -10.12 -8.56
C LYS A 89 -3.69 -10.90 -8.05
N GLU A 90 -2.53 -10.25 -7.96
CA GLU A 90 -1.30 -10.86 -7.44
C GLU A 90 -1.48 -11.32 -5.98
N MET A 91 -2.05 -10.47 -5.13
CA MET A 91 -2.29 -10.80 -3.73
C MET A 91 -3.34 -11.90 -3.56
N LYS A 92 -4.38 -11.96 -4.40
CA LYS A 92 -5.35 -13.08 -4.39
C LYS A 92 -4.66 -14.40 -4.70
N GLN A 93 -3.76 -14.44 -5.70
CA GLN A 93 -2.97 -15.63 -6.01
C GLN A 93 -2.06 -16.06 -4.85
N VAL A 94 -1.36 -15.09 -4.22
CA VAL A 94 -0.54 -15.34 -3.02
C VAL A 94 -1.35 -15.98 -1.90
N ALA A 95 -2.55 -15.46 -1.63
CA ALA A 95 -3.42 -16.02 -0.61
C ALA A 95 -3.84 -17.46 -0.95
N GLU A 96 -4.17 -17.75 -2.21
CA GLU A 96 -4.56 -19.09 -2.64
C GLU A 96 -3.43 -20.11 -2.48
N ASP A 97 -2.20 -19.70 -2.80
CA ASP A 97 -0.98 -20.51 -2.64
C ASP A 97 -0.63 -20.72 -1.17
N ALA A 98 -0.77 -19.67 -0.34
CA ALA A 98 -0.57 -19.78 1.10
C ALA A 98 -1.59 -20.72 1.75
N CYS A 99 -2.86 -20.65 1.33
CA CYS A 99 -3.91 -21.56 1.78
C CYS A 99 -3.56 -23.01 1.45
N LYS A 100 -3.05 -23.27 0.25
CA LYS A 100 -2.60 -24.61 -0.18
C LYS A 100 -1.44 -25.11 0.69
N ARG A 101 -0.37 -24.31 0.84
CA ARG A 101 0.80 -24.64 1.66
C ARG A 101 0.43 -24.93 3.12
N THR A 102 -0.48 -24.15 3.67
CA THR A 102 -0.96 -24.31 5.05
C THR A 102 -1.64 -25.67 5.25
N VAL A 103 -2.59 -26.02 4.37
CA VAL A 103 -3.32 -27.30 4.45
C VAL A 103 -2.37 -28.48 4.23
N GLU A 104 -1.45 -28.39 3.27
CA GLU A 104 -0.44 -29.42 3.02
C GLU A 104 0.46 -29.62 4.24
N GLN A 105 0.90 -28.56 4.90
CA GLN A 105 1.70 -28.64 6.12
C GLN A 105 0.93 -29.27 7.29
N ILE A 106 -0.34 -28.90 7.49
CA ILE A 106 -1.20 -29.48 8.53
C ILE A 106 -1.40 -30.98 8.27
N ARG A 107 -1.79 -31.36 7.05
CA ARG A 107 -1.99 -32.78 6.66
C ARG A 107 -0.71 -33.60 6.77
N GLY A 108 0.41 -33.05 6.31
CA GLY A 108 1.71 -33.71 6.43
C GLY A 108 2.13 -33.93 7.88
N SER A 109 1.85 -32.97 8.76
CA SER A 109 2.14 -33.08 10.19
C SER A 109 1.23 -34.08 10.90
N ALA A 110 -0.08 -34.08 10.58
CA ALA A 110 -1.04 -35.05 11.12
C ALA A 110 -0.67 -36.48 10.72
N SER A 111 -0.35 -36.68 9.43
CA SER A 111 0.08 -37.96 8.87
C SER A 111 1.33 -38.52 9.57
N ARG A 112 2.36 -37.68 9.80
CA ARG A 112 3.58 -38.10 10.53
C ARG A 112 3.33 -38.50 11.98
N LEU A 113 2.27 -37.97 12.60
CA LEU A 113 1.89 -38.29 13.97
C LEU A 113 0.82 -39.40 14.05
N GLY A 114 0.36 -39.93 12.92
CA GLY A 114 -0.71 -40.92 12.88
C GLY A 114 -2.06 -40.38 13.36
N LEU A 115 -2.28 -39.07 13.25
CA LEU A 115 -3.50 -38.40 13.70
C LEU A 115 -4.40 -38.05 12.50
N PRO A 116 -5.73 -38.15 12.64
CA PRO A 116 -6.65 -37.70 11.60
C PRO A 116 -6.70 -36.17 11.53
N THR A 117 -6.98 -35.64 10.34
CA THR A 117 -7.29 -34.23 10.15
C THR A 117 -8.23 -34.07 8.95
N ASP A 118 -9.25 -33.24 9.11
CA ASP A 118 -10.19 -32.87 8.03
C ASP A 118 -10.32 -31.35 7.91
N VAL A 119 -9.20 -30.65 8.11
CA VAL A 119 -9.20 -29.19 8.06
C VAL A 119 -9.55 -28.72 6.63
N PRO A 120 -10.62 -27.91 6.47
CA PRO A 120 -11.04 -27.44 5.16
C PRO A 120 -10.03 -26.43 4.62
N ARG A 121 -9.90 -26.36 3.28
CA ARG A 121 -9.09 -25.33 2.63
C ARG A 121 -9.73 -23.96 2.87
N PRO A 122 -8.98 -22.95 3.35
CA PRO A 122 -9.51 -21.60 3.48
C PRO A 122 -9.94 -21.05 2.12
N ARG A 123 -11.07 -20.32 2.12
CA ARG A 123 -11.51 -19.56 0.95
C ARG A 123 -10.72 -18.26 0.86
N VAL A 124 -10.50 -17.75 -0.34
CA VAL A 124 -9.87 -16.44 -0.57
C VAL A 124 -10.90 -15.52 -1.19
N VAL A 125 -11.08 -14.35 -0.58
CA VAL A 125 -11.98 -13.30 -1.07
C VAL A 125 -11.30 -11.94 -1.01
N THR A 126 -11.73 -11.03 -1.87
CA THR A 126 -11.38 -9.62 -1.72
C THR A 126 -12.21 -8.98 -0.60
N PHE A 127 -11.76 -7.85 -0.06
CA PHE A 127 -12.56 -7.11 0.92
C PHE A 127 -13.90 -6.66 0.34
N GLU A 128 -13.95 -6.29 -0.94
CA GLU A 128 -15.19 -5.97 -1.63
C GLU A 128 -16.18 -7.15 -1.65
N GLU A 129 -15.71 -8.35 -2.04
CA GLU A 129 -16.50 -9.58 -2.05
C GLU A 129 -17.02 -9.91 -0.64
N PHE A 130 -16.16 -9.78 0.37
CA PHE A 130 -16.51 -9.99 1.78
C PHE A 130 -17.54 -8.98 2.30
N ALA A 131 -17.34 -7.69 2.01
CA ALA A 131 -18.22 -6.62 2.44
C ALA A 131 -19.61 -6.73 1.79
N SER A 132 -19.67 -7.06 0.51
CA SER A 132 -20.91 -7.31 -0.22
C SER A 132 -21.68 -8.49 0.37
N GLY A 133 -20.99 -9.63 0.61
CA GLY A 133 -21.61 -10.80 1.24
C GLY A 133 -22.12 -10.52 2.66
N THR A 134 -21.38 -9.73 3.43
CA THR A 134 -21.79 -9.31 4.79
C THR A 134 -23.03 -8.41 4.74
N ASP A 135 -23.09 -7.44 3.82
CA ASP A 135 -24.25 -6.56 3.66
C ASP A 135 -25.50 -7.35 3.27
N MET A 136 -25.37 -8.30 2.34
CA MET A 136 -26.46 -9.19 1.97
C MET A 136 -26.96 -10.04 3.14
N ALA A 137 -26.04 -10.63 3.93
CA ALA A 137 -26.40 -11.44 5.10
C ALA A 137 -27.15 -10.64 6.19
N LEU A 138 -26.89 -9.34 6.27
CA LEU A 138 -27.57 -8.43 7.21
C LEU A 138 -28.90 -7.87 6.68
N GLY A 139 -29.26 -8.11 5.42
CA GLY A 139 -30.39 -7.45 4.76
C GLY A 139 -30.12 -5.97 4.44
N GLY A 140 -28.85 -5.58 4.31
CA GLY A 140 -28.38 -4.23 4.05
C GLY A 140 -27.91 -3.45 5.28
N GLY A 141 -27.33 -2.26 5.05
CA GLY A 141 -26.97 -1.32 6.10
C GLY A 141 -25.57 -1.51 6.72
N ALA A 142 -24.76 -2.45 6.22
CA ALA A 142 -23.40 -2.67 6.71
C ALA A 142 -22.55 -1.39 6.62
N LYS A 143 -22.69 -0.62 5.54
CA LYS A 143 -22.00 0.68 5.38
C LYS A 143 -22.33 1.67 6.50
N ALA A 144 -23.58 1.72 6.97
CA ALA A 144 -23.97 2.60 8.06
C ALA A 144 -23.39 2.12 9.40
N ARG A 145 -23.41 0.81 9.64
CA ARG A 145 -22.77 0.20 10.81
C ARG A 145 -21.27 0.43 10.86
N VAL A 146 -20.57 0.30 9.73
CA VAL A 146 -19.13 0.62 9.62
C VAL A 146 -18.86 2.08 9.98
N ARG A 147 -19.66 3.03 9.46
CA ARG A 147 -19.51 4.44 9.83
C ARG A 147 -19.66 4.67 11.32
N GLU A 148 -20.66 4.04 11.95
CA GLU A 148 -20.89 4.20 13.38
C GLU A 148 -19.79 3.57 14.22
N LEU A 149 -19.37 2.36 13.84
CA LEU A 149 -18.23 1.68 14.44
C LEU A 149 -16.98 2.57 14.40
N VAL A 150 -16.64 3.13 13.25
CA VAL A 150 -15.44 3.97 13.07
C VAL A 150 -15.52 5.28 13.86
N ARG A 151 -16.72 5.84 14.09
CA ARG A 151 -16.93 7.01 14.96
C ARG A 151 -16.75 6.69 16.43
N SER A 152 -17.08 5.47 16.85
CA SER A 152 -16.93 5.01 18.24
C SER A 152 -15.50 4.63 18.60
N MET A 153 -14.63 4.43 17.60
CA MET A 153 -13.20 4.16 17.80
C MET A 153 -12.47 5.40 18.26
N ASP A 154 -11.42 5.20 19.06
CA ASP A 154 -10.46 6.25 19.40
C ASP A 154 -9.85 6.88 18.13
N PRO A 155 -9.99 8.21 17.91
CA PRO A 155 -9.39 8.89 16.77
C PRO A 155 -7.86 8.86 16.76
N ALA A 156 -7.21 8.64 17.91
CA ALA A 156 -5.76 8.50 18.01
C ALA A 156 -5.26 7.10 17.61
N LEU A 157 -6.18 6.13 17.47
CA LEU A 157 -5.83 4.79 17.03
C LEU A 157 -5.33 4.82 15.59
N ASP A 158 -4.27 4.07 15.33
CA ASP A 158 -3.66 3.96 14.02
C ASP A 158 -4.68 3.54 12.93
N ASP A 159 -4.70 4.23 11.78
CA ASP A 159 -5.71 3.98 10.73
C ASP A 159 -5.67 2.55 10.18
N ARG A 160 -4.50 1.88 10.18
CA ARG A 160 -4.41 0.47 9.77
C ARG A 160 -5.09 -0.41 10.82
N GLN A 161 -4.89 -0.11 12.10
CA GLN A 161 -5.57 -0.82 13.19
C GLN A 161 -7.08 -0.57 13.18
N ARG A 162 -7.54 0.66 12.93
CA ARG A 162 -8.97 0.98 12.74
C ARG A 162 -9.56 0.19 11.58
N SER A 163 -8.86 0.12 10.45
CA SER A 163 -9.29 -0.65 9.27
C SER A 163 -9.35 -2.17 9.55
N LEU A 164 -8.35 -2.73 10.23
CA LEU A 164 -8.38 -4.15 10.65
C LEU A 164 -9.49 -4.43 11.68
N SER A 165 -9.82 -3.46 12.52
CA SER A 165 -10.93 -3.56 13.47
C SER A 165 -12.28 -3.57 12.73
N VAL A 166 -12.44 -2.79 11.66
CA VAL A 166 -13.61 -2.87 10.78
C VAL A 166 -13.79 -4.28 10.23
N VAL A 167 -12.74 -4.91 9.72
CA VAL A 167 -12.80 -6.31 9.24
C VAL A 167 -13.17 -7.27 10.37
N THR A 168 -12.59 -7.09 11.54
CA THR A 168 -12.83 -7.93 12.73
C THR A 168 -14.29 -7.89 13.19
N GLU A 169 -14.89 -6.69 13.25
CA GLU A 169 -16.29 -6.52 13.64
C GLU A 169 -17.24 -7.04 12.57
N MET A 170 -16.94 -6.81 11.28
CA MET A 170 -17.72 -7.34 10.17
C MET A 170 -17.79 -8.88 10.19
N LEU A 171 -16.68 -9.56 10.53
CA LEU A 171 -16.67 -11.01 10.73
C LEU A 171 -17.60 -11.45 11.86
N GLY A 172 -17.78 -10.62 12.90
CA GLY A 172 -18.72 -10.88 13.98
C GLY A 172 -20.19 -10.71 13.56
N TRP A 173 -20.47 -9.82 12.61
CA TRP A 173 -21.83 -9.59 12.11
C TRP A 173 -22.34 -10.73 11.22
N ALA A 174 -21.45 -11.31 10.42
CA ALA A 174 -21.74 -12.44 9.55
C ALA A 174 -20.58 -13.46 9.60
N PRO A 175 -20.58 -14.37 10.60
CA PRO A 175 -19.52 -15.37 10.75
C PRO A 175 -19.41 -16.26 9.51
N PRO A 176 -18.20 -16.50 8.98
CA PRO A 176 -18.02 -17.36 7.81
C PRO A 176 -18.24 -18.83 8.18
N ALA A 177 -18.77 -19.61 7.23
CA ALA A 177 -19.01 -21.06 7.41
C ALA A 177 -17.71 -21.91 7.52
N GLY A 178 -16.54 -21.31 7.31
CA GLY A 178 -15.24 -21.97 7.33
C GLY A 178 -14.10 -20.95 7.24
N PRO A 179 -12.85 -21.41 7.23
CA PRO A 179 -11.69 -20.52 7.23
C PRO A 179 -11.63 -19.67 5.97
N LEU A 180 -11.10 -18.45 6.11
CA LEU A 180 -11.17 -17.39 5.11
C LEU A 180 -9.90 -16.54 5.15
N VAL A 181 -9.41 -16.13 3.98
CA VAL A 181 -8.45 -15.04 3.82
C VAL A 181 -9.14 -13.89 3.09
N ILE A 182 -9.18 -12.73 3.72
CA ILE A 182 -9.67 -11.49 3.12
C ILE A 182 -8.47 -10.69 2.66
N VAL A 183 -8.42 -10.37 1.36
CA VAL A 183 -7.36 -9.59 0.72
C VAL A 183 -7.86 -8.20 0.41
N GLY A 184 -7.06 -7.17 0.65
CA GLY A 184 -7.42 -5.79 0.30
C GLY A 184 -6.27 -4.82 0.52
N PHE A 185 -6.60 -3.55 0.74
CA PHE A 185 -5.65 -2.50 1.05
C PHE A 185 -5.87 -1.87 2.42
N LEU A 186 -4.77 -1.46 3.06
CA LEU A 186 -4.78 -0.60 4.23
C LEU A 186 -4.23 0.79 3.85
N PRO A 187 -4.77 1.86 4.46
CA PRO A 187 -4.32 3.23 4.25
C PRO A 187 -2.94 3.50 4.87
N PRO A 188 -2.18 4.50 4.41
CA PRO A 188 -2.51 5.40 3.31
C PRO A 188 -2.26 4.78 1.92
N TYR A 189 -2.85 5.40 0.91
CA TYR A 189 -2.58 5.11 -0.50
C TYR A 189 -1.90 6.31 -1.15
N TYR A 190 -0.66 6.12 -1.56
CA TYR A 190 0.12 7.08 -2.34
C TYR A 190 0.14 6.60 -3.81
N PRO A 191 -0.62 7.24 -4.71
CA PRO A 191 -0.53 6.91 -6.13
C PRO A 191 0.86 7.29 -6.67
N HIS A 192 1.37 6.51 -7.61
CA HIS A 192 2.59 6.87 -8.31
C HIS A 192 2.29 8.04 -9.28
N ARG A 193 3.21 9.00 -9.34
CA ARG A 193 3.16 10.17 -10.23
C ARG A 193 4.56 10.35 -10.82
N GLN A 194 4.63 10.40 -12.14
CA GLN A 194 5.83 10.70 -12.92
C GLN A 194 5.54 11.87 -13.86
N ASN A 195 6.56 12.61 -14.25
CA ASN A 195 6.42 13.56 -15.37
C ASN A 195 6.73 12.76 -16.64
N ASP A 196 5.75 12.18 -17.33
CA ASP A 196 6.00 11.25 -18.46
C ASP A 196 6.32 11.96 -19.79
N GLY A 197 6.31 13.29 -19.78
CA GLY A 197 6.61 14.13 -20.94
C GLY A 197 5.47 14.23 -21.95
N GLN A 198 4.27 13.73 -21.62
CA GLN A 198 3.09 13.86 -22.48
C GLN A 198 2.46 15.25 -22.37
N SER A 199 2.57 15.91 -21.21
CA SER A 199 2.02 17.25 -21.01
C SER A 199 3.08 18.35 -21.17
N GLN A 200 2.66 19.55 -21.58
CA GLN A 200 3.53 20.73 -21.59
C GLN A 200 4.03 21.09 -20.18
N GLY A 201 3.27 20.75 -19.13
CA GLY A 201 3.71 20.88 -17.75
C GLY A 201 4.91 19.98 -17.44
N ASP A 202 4.81 18.72 -17.84
CA ASP A 202 5.85 17.72 -17.61
C ASP A 202 7.14 18.06 -18.38
N LEU A 203 7.03 18.44 -19.65
CA LEU A 203 8.18 18.86 -20.46
C LEU A 203 8.89 20.08 -19.84
N ARG A 204 8.11 21.06 -19.36
CA ARG A 204 8.67 22.22 -18.66
C ARG A 204 9.38 21.83 -17.37
N MET A 205 8.77 20.96 -16.56
CA MET A 205 9.37 20.54 -15.29
C MET A 205 10.66 19.74 -15.49
N ARG A 206 10.72 18.90 -16.53
CA ARG A 206 11.95 18.23 -16.96
C ARG A 206 13.03 19.23 -17.36
N GLY A 207 12.68 20.24 -18.16
CA GLY A 207 13.61 21.31 -18.52
C GLY A 207 14.14 22.11 -17.32
N VAL A 208 13.30 22.37 -16.31
CA VAL A 208 13.73 22.98 -15.04
C VAL A 208 14.73 22.08 -14.31
N ALA A 209 14.47 20.76 -14.24
CA ALA A 209 15.39 19.80 -13.62
C ALA A 209 16.75 19.76 -14.35
N ASP A 210 16.75 19.74 -15.68
CA ASP A 210 17.98 19.74 -16.48
C ASP A 210 18.82 21.01 -16.23
N ARG A 211 18.16 22.17 -16.13
CA ARG A 211 18.84 23.45 -15.81
C ARG A 211 19.45 23.45 -14.42
N VAL A 212 18.75 22.90 -13.42
CA VAL A 212 19.27 22.74 -12.05
C VAL A 212 20.49 21.82 -12.04
N ILE A 213 20.45 20.70 -12.76
CA ILE A 213 21.56 19.76 -12.88
C ILE A 213 22.77 20.44 -13.54
N GLU A 214 22.54 21.23 -14.60
CA GLU A 214 23.60 21.97 -15.28
C GLU A 214 24.27 22.98 -14.34
N VAL A 215 23.49 23.78 -13.60
CA VAL A 215 24.00 24.76 -12.64
C VAL A 215 24.75 24.08 -11.49
N ALA A 216 24.23 22.98 -10.95
CA ALA A 216 24.92 22.20 -9.94
C ALA A 216 26.31 21.73 -10.41
N ARG A 217 26.41 21.28 -11.66
CA ARG A 217 27.68 20.85 -12.26
C ARG A 217 28.62 22.04 -12.52
N ARG A 218 28.13 23.09 -13.17
CA ARG A 218 28.93 24.23 -13.65
C ARG A 218 29.46 25.08 -12.51
N ASP A 219 28.59 25.44 -11.57
CA ASP A 219 28.88 26.47 -10.55
C ASP A 219 29.35 25.86 -9.23
N HIS A 220 29.03 24.59 -8.99
CA HIS A 220 29.34 23.92 -7.72
C HIS A 220 30.14 22.61 -7.89
N GLY A 221 30.41 22.16 -9.11
CA GLY A 221 31.14 20.92 -9.37
C GLY A 221 30.40 19.66 -8.89
N ILE A 222 29.08 19.73 -8.69
CA ILE A 222 28.27 18.65 -8.14
C ILE A 222 27.73 17.77 -9.26
N SER A 223 27.94 16.46 -9.13
CA SER A 223 27.29 15.47 -9.98
C SER A 223 25.87 15.19 -9.45
N MET A 224 24.88 15.46 -10.28
CA MET A 224 23.46 15.28 -9.98
C MET A 224 22.77 14.61 -11.17
N SER A 225 21.75 13.81 -10.90
CA SER A 225 20.91 13.17 -11.92
C SER A 225 19.44 13.24 -11.52
N SER A 226 18.55 13.32 -12.50
CA SER A 226 17.12 13.17 -12.27
C SER A 226 16.75 11.70 -12.05
N ARG A 227 15.69 11.49 -11.27
CA ARG A 227 14.97 10.22 -11.15
C ARG A 227 13.49 10.51 -11.29
N GLU A 228 12.77 9.64 -11.98
CA GLU A 228 11.33 9.79 -12.19
C GLU A 228 10.56 9.45 -10.92
N PHE A 229 11.05 8.48 -10.15
CA PHE A 229 10.39 8.03 -8.92
C PHE A 229 11.24 8.29 -7.68
N PHE A 230 10.60 8.91 -6.68
CA PHE A 230 11.17 9.06 -5.36
C PHE A 230 10.84 7.85 -4.49
N ALA A 231 11.88 7.17 -3.98
CA ALA A 231 11.73 5.95 -3.18
C ALA A 231 11.32 6.20 -1.70
N GLY A 232 10.95 7.44 -1.35
CA GLY A 232 10.40 7.79 -0.04
C GLY A 232 8.91 8.14 -0.13
N ILE A 233 8.29 8.40 1.02
CA ILE A 233 6.91 8.91 1.07
C ILE A 233 6.94 10.40 0.70
N CYS A 234 6.09 10.80 -0.23
CA CYS A 234 6.01 12.20 -0.67
C CYS A 234 4.58 12.57 -1.05
N ASP A 235 4.08 13.69 -0.51
CA ASP A 235 2.74 14.17 -0.80
C ASP A 235 2.58 14.71 -2.23
N LEU A 236 3.69 14.87 -2.97
CA LEU A 236 3.67 15.14 -4.41
C LEU A 236 2.94 14.04 -5.20
N SER A 237 2.81 12.83 -4.65
CA SER A 237 1.93 11.79 -5.19
C SER A 237 0.48 12.27 -5.38
N TYR A 238 -0.02 13.21 -4.57
CA TYR A 238 -1.40 13.70 -4.66
C TYR A 238 -1.58 14.87 -5.65
N MET A 239 -0.53 15.24 -6.38
CA MET A 239 -0.58 16.32 -7.39
C MET A 239 -1.13 15.87 -8.75
N GLY A 240 -1.50 14.60 -8.87
CA GLY A 240 -2.21 14.06 -10.01
C GLY A 240 -2.35 12.55 -9.90
N PHE A 241 -3.11 11.98 -10.83
CA PHE A 241 -3.28 10.53 -10.91
C PHE A 241 -3.18 10.05 -12.34
N GLN A 242 -2.28 9.09 -12.58
CA GLN A 242 -1.98 8.55 -13.91
C GLN A 242 -2.62 7.16 -14.14
N GLY A 243 -3.71 6.86 -13.43
CA GLY A 243 -4.49 5.64 -13.62
C GLY A 243 -5.92 5.90 -14.08
N SER A 244 -6.71 4.83 -14.16
CA SER A 244 -8.12 4.88 -14.56
C SER A 244 -9.06 5.12 -13.38
N ALA A 245 -10.30 5.53 -13.67
CA ALA A 245 -11.37 5.58 -12.66
C ALA A 245 -11.58 4.21 -11.97
N MET A 246 -11.38 3.12 -12.72
CA MET A 246 -11.53 1.75 -12.22
C MET A 246 -10.46 1.39 -11.19
N ASP A 247 -9.25 1.92 -11.33
CA ASP A 247 -8.16 1.73 -10.37
C ASP A 247 -8.49 2.36 -9.03
N MET A 248 -9.05 3.58 -9.06
CA MET A 248 -9.51 4.25 -7.86
C MET A 248 -10.71 3.56 -7.21
N LEU A 249 -11.63 3.04 -8.01
CA LEU A 249 -12.76 2.24 -7.51
C LEU A 249 -12.25 0.95 -6.86
N CYS A 250 -11.27 0.27 -7.46
CA CYS A 250 -10.65 -0.93 -6.90
C CYS A 250 -10.00 -0.65 -5.54
N MET A 251 -9.24 0.45 -5.43
CA MET A 251 -8.68 0.90 -4.15
C MET A 251 -9.76 1.16 -3.12
N ALA A 252 -10.79 1.92 -3.48
CA ALA A 252 -11.85 2.33 -2.57
C ALA A 252 -12.71 1.15 -2.10
N SER A 253 -13.10 0.24 -3.01
CA SER A 253 -13.93 -0.92 -2.69
C SER A 253 -13.20 -1.97 -1.86
N ASN A 254 -11.86 -2.02 -1.96
CA ASN A 254 -11.03 -2.98 -1.24
C ASN A 254 -10.27 -2.41 -0.04
N THR A 255 -10.60 -1.19 0.41
CA THR A 255 -10.04 -0.60 1.64
C THR A 255 -11.10 -0.58 2.75
N PRO A 256 -10.93 -1.37 3.84
CA PRO A 256 -11.84 -1.35 4.97
C PRO A 256 -11.93 0.03 5.59
N GLY A 257 -13.16 0.53 5.72
CA GLY A 257 -13.40 1.87 6.27
C GLY A 257 -13.11 3.02 5.31
N TRP A 258 -12.99 2.79 4.00
CA TRP A 258 -12.87 3.88 3.02
C TRP A 258 -13.98 4.93 3.20
N GLY A 259 -13.59 6.21 3.21
CA GLY A 259 -14.46 7.36 3.46
C GLY A 259 -14.81 7.60 4.93
N SER A 260 -14.42 6.72 5.86
CA SER A 260 -14.67 6.86 7.31
C SER A 260 -13.38 6.86 8.14
N VAL A 261 -12.48 5.91 7.88
CA VAL A 261 -11.14 5.83 8.48
C VAL A 261 -10.18 6.67 7.65
N TYR A 262 -10.12 6.40 6.35
CA TYR A 262 -9.24 7.07 5.41
C TYR A 262 -10.04 7.53 4.19
N ARG A 263 -9.73 8.74 3.69
CA ARG A 263 -10.42 9.32 2.54
C ARG A 263 -9.41 10.06 1.68
N VAL A 264 -9.51 9.82 0.38
CA VAL A 264 -8.89 10.65 -0.66
C VAL A 264 -10.01 11.26 -1.50
N ALA A 265 -9.87 12.53 -1.87
CA ALA A 265 -10.77 13.24 -2.76
C ALA A 265 -10.52 12.77 -4.21
N LEU A 266 -11.06 11.60 -4.55
CA LEU A 266 -10.70 10.88 -5.78
C LEU A 266 -11.01 11.67 -7.05
N ARG A 267 -12.18 12.33 -7.10
CA ARG A 267 -12.60 13.09 -8.27
C ARG A 267 -11.67 14.28 -8.51
N GLU A 268 -11.31 14.96 -7.43
CA GLU A 268 -10.40 16.09 -7.44
C GLU A 268 -9.00 15.64 -7.86
N LEU A 269 -8.48 14.57 -7.24
CA LEU A 269 -7.17 13.99 -7.55
C LEU A 269 -7.04 13.57 -9.03
N MET A 270 -8.10 12.98 -9.61
CA MET A 270 -8.13 12.63 -11.03
C MET A 270 -8.22 13.85 -11.96
N GLY A 271 -8.69 14.98 -11.48
CA GLY A 271 -8.72 16.24 -12.22
C GLY A 271 -7.40 17.02 -12.16
N LEU A 272 -6.45 16.58 -11.33
CA LEU A 272 -5.13 17.19 -11.23
C LEU A 272 -4.15 16.50 -12.18
N ASP A 273 -3.41 17.34 -12.90
CA ASP A 273 -2.20 16.95 -13.61
C ASP A 273 -1.14 18.04 -13.40
N ILE A 274 -0.74 18.20 -12.13
CA ILE A 274 0.25 19.19 -11.75
C ILE A 274 1.64 18.52 -11.84
N PRO A 275 2.55 19.02 -12.68
CA PRO A 275 3.90 18.49 -12.78
C PRO A 275 4.66 18.74 -11.47
N VAL A 276 5.51 17.78 -11.08
CA VAL A 276 6.18 17.79 -9.79
C VAL A 276 7.69 17.71 -9.92
N LEU A 277 8.42 18.39 -9.04
CA LEU A 277 9.87 18.25 -8.90
C LEU A 277 10.20 18.14 -7.41
N ASN A 278 10.75 16.99 -7.03
CA ASN A 278 11.26 16.79 -5.67
C ASN A 278 12.76 17.14 -5.65
N LEU A 279 13.08 18.34 -5.17
CA LEU A 279 14.44 18.83 -5.03
C LEU A 279 14.68 19.12 -3.55
N GLY A 280 15.70 18.49 -2.96
CA GLY A 280 15.92 18.53 -1.51
C GLY A 280 17.39 18.56 -1.10
N PRO A 281 17.63 18.67 0.22
CA PRO A 281 18.97 18.64 0.77
C PRO A 281 19.62 17.25 0.62
N SER A 282 20.93 17.18 0.85
CA SER A 282 21.69 15.93 0.75
C SER A 282 21.95 15.37 2.13
N GLY A 283 21.43 14.18 2.40
CA GLY A 283 21.66 13.44 3.64
C GLY A 283 22.12 12.01 3.38
N LYS A 284 22.43 11.29 4.47
CA LYS A 284 22.74 9.86 4.43
C LYS A 284 22.11 9.16 5.62
N ASP A 285 21.76 7.89 5.42
CA ASP A 285 21.19 6.99 6.41
C ASP A 285 19.83 7.47 6.98
N PRO A 286 18.84 7.87 6.15
CA PRO A 286 17.52 8.26 6.66
C PRO A 286 16.88 7.12 7.47
N HIS A 287 16.27 7.46 8.60
CA HIS A 287 15.64 6.52 9.53
C HIS A 287 16.59 5.48 10.15
N ARG A 288 17.89 5.78 10.19
CA ARG A 288 18.89 4.98 10.91
C ARG A 288 19.53 5.81 12.02
N PRO A 289 20.12 5.20 13.06
CA PRO A 289 20.80 5.94 14.13
C PRO A 289 21.94 6.86 13.64
N THR A 290 22.47 6.62 12.44
CA THR A 290 23.54 7.41 11.82
C THR A 290 23.03 8.48 10.86
N GLU A 291 21.72 8.77 10.86
CA GLU A 291 21.11 9.79 10.02
C GLU A 291 21.83 11.14 10.15
N ARG A 292 22.24 11.70 9.02
CA ARG A 292 23.03 12.94 8.98
C ARG A 292 22.81 13.73 7.71
N LEU A 293 23.04 15.03 7.81
CA LEU A 293 22.91 16.01 6.75
C LEU A 293 24.30 16.50 6.28
N CYS A 294 24.48 16.68 4.98
CA CYS A 294 25.64 17.37 4.44
C CYS A 294 25.39 18.89 4.51
N LEU A 295 25.98 19.55 5.51
CA LEU A 295 25.72 20.97 5.78
C LEU A 295 26.18 21.88 4.65
N SER A 296 27.38 21.66 4.11
CA SER A 296 27.92 22.48 3.01
C SER A 296 27.00 22.44 1.79
N TYR A 297 26.53 21.26 1.39
CA TYR A 297 25.54 21.18 0.32
C TYR A 297 24.21 21.84 0.71
N SER A 298 23.67 21.49 1.88
CA SER A 298 22.28 21.80 2.22
C SER A 298 22.06 23.26 2.59
N LEU A 299 23.08 23.94 3.13
CA LEU A 299 22.99 25.34 3.58
C LEU A 299 23.61 26.33 2.60
N GLU A 300 24.57 25.92 1.77
CA GLU A 300 25.29 26.83 0.89
C GLU A 300 24.90 26.63 -0.58
N VAL A 301 24.78 25.38 -1.04
CA VAL A 301 24.52 25.07 -2.46
C VAL A 301 23.04 24.92 -2.77
N PHE A 302 22.32 24.11 -1.98
CA PHE A 302 20.90 23.81 -2.21
C PHE A 302 20.02 25.07 -2.30
N PRO A 303 20.19 26.13 -1.47
CA PRO A 303 19.40 27.36 -1.63
C PRO A 303 19.57 28.03 -3.00
N VAL A 304 20.78 27.98 -3.58
CA VAL A 304 21.05 28.51 -4.92
C VAL A 304 20.34 27.67 -5.98
N LEU A 305 20.42 26.35 -5.88
CA LEU A 305 19.75 25.42 -6.79
C LEU A 305 18.22 25.51 -6.71
N LEU A 306 17.67 25.66 -5.49
CA LEU A 306 16.24 25.86 -5.28
C LEU A 306 15.78 27.19 -5.90
N ARG A 307 16.55 28.26 -5.71
CA ARG A 307 16.27 29.55 -6.37
C ARG A 307 16.28 29.39 -7.89
N GLU A 308 17.26 28.66 -8.44
CA GLU A 308 17.34 28.41 -9.87
C GLU A 308 16.13 27.63 -10.38
N ALA A 309 15.66 26.62 -9.65
CA ALA A 309 14.46 25.86 -10.00
C ALA A 309 13.23 26.78 -10.09
N VAL A 310 13.03 27.63 -9.08
CA VAL A 310 11.89 28.58 -9.01
C VAL A 310 11.96 29.61 -10.13
N VAL A 311 13.14 30.20 -10.38
CA VAL A 311 13.33 31.20 -11.44
C VAL A 311 13.13 30.57 -12.82
N SER A 312 13.70 29.38 -13.06
CA SER A 312 13.55 28.65 -14.33
C SER A 312 12.08 28.33 -14.63
N LEU A 313 11.31 27.96 -13.61
CA LEU A 313 9.88 27.72 -13.76
C LEU A 313 9.12 28.99 -14.17
N GLY A 314 9.48 30.15 -13.59
CA GLY A 314 8.87 31.44 -13.92
C GLY A 314 9.25 32.00 -15.29
N LEU A 315 10.46 31.70 -15.79
CA LEU A 315 10.95 32.15 -17.11
C LEU A 315 10.46 31.26 -18.27
N SER A 316 9.96 30.06 -17.98
CA SER A 316 9.49 29.08 -18.99
C SER A 316 8.05 29.33 -19.46
N GLN A 317 7.54 30.57 -19.37
CA GLN A 317 6.22 30.90 -19.92
C GLN A 317 6.26 30.87 -21.46
N PRO A 318 5.25 30.31 -22.15
CA PRO A 318 4.99 30.71 -23.53
C PRO A 318 4.56 32.18 -23.52
N ASP A 319 5.04 32.97 -24.48
CA ASP A 319 4.61 34.35 -24.69
C ASP A 319 3.08 34.46 -24.60
N PHE A 320 2.59 35.14 -23.57
CA PHE A 320 1.17 35.50 -23.40
C PHE A 320 0.64 36.37 -24.55
N ASP A 321 1.50 36.83 -25.46
CA ASP A 321 1.14 37.60 -26.64
C ASP A 321 0.55 36.76 -27.79
N THR A 322 0.64 35.42 -27.74
CA THR A 322 0.07 34.56 -28.80
C THR A 322 -1.40 34.18 -28.58
N LEU A 323 -2.01 34.50 -27.43
CA LEU A 323 -3.42 34.21 -27.12
C LEU A 323 -4.38 35.41 -27.32
N LYS A 324 -3.89 36.54 -27.84
CA LYS A 324 -4.74 37.69 -28.24
C LYS A 324 -5.00 37.79 -29.75
N GLY A 325 -4.65 36.77 -30.52
CA GLY A 325 -4.76 36.78 -31.97
C GLY A 325 -5.32 35.50 -32.57
N SER A 326 -6.54 35.09 -32.19
CA SER A 326 -7.42 34.22 -32.99
C SER A 326 -8.85 34.28 -32.50
#